data_AF-A0A4Y8L3E4-F1
#
_entry.id   AF-A0A4Y8L3E4-F1
#
_cell.length_a   1.000
_cell.length_b   1.000
_cell.length_c   1.000
_cell.angle_alpha   90.00
_cell.angle_beta   90.00
_cell.angle_gamma   90.00
#
_symmetry.space_group_name_H-M   'P 1'
#
loop_
_entity.id
_entity.type
_entity.pdbx_description
1 polymer ?
#
loop_
_entity_poly.entity_id
_entity_poly.type
_entity_poly.pdbx_seq_one_letter_code
_entity_poly.pdbx_strand_id
1 'polypeptide(L)' 'MSRKFQDKINSDREIIDLRMQSEELINAMERMTEDEFRKESQRIADAIDARIECLFRESESL' A
#
# COMPACT_ATOMS: atom_id res chain seq x y z
N MET A 1 -7.37 16.28 2.55
CA MET A 1 -6.00 15.74 2.70
C MET A 1 -5.01 16.87 2.42
N SER A 2 -4.02 17.14 3.29
CA SER A 2 -3.06 18.23 3.10
C SER A 2 -1.90 17.81 2.19
N ARG A 3 -1.27 18.76 1.49
CA ARG A 3 -0.13 18.46 0.61
C ARG A 3 1.05 17.83 1.37
N LYS A 4 1.31 18.30 2.59
CA LYS A 4 2.32 17.73 3.50
C LYS A 4 2.03 16.27 3.85
N PHE A 5 0.77 15.91 4.08
CA PHE A 5 0.39 14.54 4.38
C PHE A 5 0.55 13.63 3.16
N GLN A 6 0.20 14.14 1.97
CA GLN A 6 0.40 13.40 0.72
C GLN A 6 1.90 13.19 0.41
N ASP A 7 2.74 14.17 0.69
CA ASP A 7 4.21 14.03 0.59
C ASP A 7 4.74 13.00 1.59
N LYS A 8 4.17 12.94 2.81
CA LYS A 8 4.49 11.91 3.82
C LYS A 8 4.14 10.50 3.32
N ILE A 9 2.94 10.31 2.77
CA ILE A 9 2.52 9.03 2.16
C ILE A 9 3.46 8.63 1.03
N ASN A 10 3.78 9.57 0.13
CA ASN A 10 4.58 9.28 -1.06
C ASN A 10 6.06 9.03 -0.78
N SER A 11 6.56 9.45 0.39
CA SER A 11 7.93 9.22 0.84
C SER A 11 8.04 8.12 1.89
N ASP A 12 6.92 7.54 2.34
CA ASP A 12 6.91 6.44 3.29
C ASP A 12 7.42 5.17 2.64
N ARG A 13 8.50 4.60 3.20
CA ARG A 13 9.18 3.43 2.63
C ARG A 13 8.26 2.21 2.57
N GLU A 14 7.44 2.00 3.58
CA GLU A 14 6.55 0.83 3.64
C GLU A 14 5.47 0.92 2.57
N ILE A 15 4.87 2.10 2.35
CA ILE A 15 3.94 2.33 1.24
C ILE A 15 4.63 2.13 -0.12
N ILE A 16 5.87 2.58 -0.28
CA ILE A 16 6.64 2.37 -1.51
C ILE A 16 6.88 0.87 -1.76
N ASP A 17 7.32 0.13 -0.74
CA ASP A 17 7.58 -1.31 -0.85
C ASP A 17 6.29 -2.10 -1.15
N LEU A 18 5.16 -1.71 -0.57
CA LEU A 18 3.85 -2.31 -0.87
C LEU A 18 3.40 -2.01 -2.31
N ARG A 19 3.68 -0.80 -2.83
CA ARG A 19 3.43 -0.46 -4.25
C ARG A 19 4.31 -1.30 -5.17
N MET A 20 5.58 -1.51 -4.84
CA MET A 20 6.46 -2.41 -5.59
C MET A 20 5.94 -3.85 -5.58
N GLN A 21 5.50 -4.37 -4.43
CA GLN A 21 4.86 -5.69 -4.35
C GLN A 21 3.59 -5.77 -5.23
N SER A 22 2.83 -4.68 -5.33
CA SER A 22 1.67 -4.62 -6.23
C SER A 22 2.08 -4.73 -7.69
N GLU A 23 3.17 -4.09 -8.11
CA GLU A 23 3.70 -4.20 -9.46
C GLU A 23 4.20 -5.62 -9.75
N GLU A 24 4.91 -6.23 -8.81
CA GLU A 24 5.35 -7.63 -8.90
C GLU A 24 4.16 -8.59 -9.01
N LEU A 25 3.09 -8.37 -8.24
CA LEU A 25 1.87 -9.16 -8.29
C LEU A 25 1.19 -9.06 -9.67
N ILE A 26 1.09 -7.85 -10.22
CA ILE A 26 0.54 -7.63 -11.58
C ILE A 26 1.39 -8.37 -12.62
N ASN A 27 2.71 -8.29 -12.52
CA ASN A 27 3.63 -8.97 -13.44
C ASN A 27 3.57 -10.50 -13.31
N ALA A 28 3.19 -11.03 -12.15
CA ALA A 28 3.05 -12.45 -11.89
C ALA A 28 1.63 -13.00 -12.18
N MET A 29 0.67 -12.15 -12.57
CA MET A 29 -0.75 -12.52 -12.73
C MET A 29 -0.95 -13.74 -13.63
N GLU A 30 -0.22 -13.85 -14.74
CA GLU A 30 -0.34 -14.98 -15.68
C GLU A 30 0.13 -16.33 -15.09
N ARG A 31 0.81 -16.31 -13.94
CA ARG A 31 1.40 -17.50 -13.29
C ARG A 31 0.63 -17.94 -12.05
N MET A 32 -0.48 -17.29 -11.72
CA MET A 32 -1.30 -17.59 -10.55
C MET A 32 -2.78 -17.68 -10.93
N THR A 33 -3.57 -18.27 -10.04
CA THR A 33 -5.02 -18.29 -10.20
C THR A 33 -5.64 -16.92 -9.90
N GLU A 34 -6.85 -16.69 -10.42
CA GLU A 34 -7.61 -15.47 -10.14
C GLU A 34 -7.88 -15.30 -8.63
N ASP A 35 -8.16 -16.39 -7.93
CA ASP A 35 -8.41 -16.38 -6.48
C ASP A 35 -7.15 -15.99 -5.70
N GLU A 36 -5.98 -16.51 -6.07
CA GLU A 36 -4.69 -16.14 -5.47
C GLU A 36 -4.37 -14.66 -5.73
N PHE A 37 -4.54 -14.21 -6.97
CA PHE A 37 -4.32 -12.81 -7.34
C PHE A 37 -5.23 -11.88 -6.56
N ARG A 38 -6.53 -12.23 -6.44
CA ARG A 38 -7.50 -11.44 -5.69
C ARG A 38 -7.16 -11.39 -4.20
N LYS A 39 -6.73 -12.51 -3.62
CA LYS A 39 -6.35 -12.57 -2.21
C LYS A 39 -5.10 -11.73 -1.93
N GLU A 40 -4.07 -11.85 -2.75
CA GLU A 40 -2.84 -11.08 -2.57
C GLU A 40 -3.03 -9.58 -2.85
N SER A 41 -3.84 -9.22 -3.86
CA SER A 41 -4.15 -7.81 -4.13
C SER A 41 -4.94 -7.17 -2.99
N GLN A 42 -5.90 -7.89 -2.41
CA GLN A 42 -6.61 -7.42 -1.22
C GLN A 42 -5.66 -7.27 -0.03
N ARG A 43 -4.76 -8.24 0.21
CA ARG A 43 -3.78 -8.16 1.29
C ARG A 43 -2.89 -6.93 1.18
N ILE A 44 -2.42 -6.60 -0.02
CA ILE A 44 -1.59 -5.42 -0.26
C ILE A 44 -2.40 -4.13 -0.05
N ALA A 45 -3.63 -4.08 -0.55
CA ALA A 45 -4.52 -2.93 -0.37
C ALA A 45 -4.78 -2.65 1.12
N ASP A 46 -5.16 -3.68 1.88
CA ASP A 46 -5.43 -3.57 3.33
C ASP A 46 -4.18 -3.10 4.09
N ALA A 47 -2.99 -3.56 3.70
CA ALA A 47 -1.73 -3.14 4.31
C ALA A 47 -1.41 -1.66 4.02
N ILE A 48 -1.66 -1.18 2.80
CA ILE A 48 -1.50 0.23 2.44
C ILE A 48 -2.46 1.10 3.26
N ASP A 49 -3.73 0.72 3.34
CA ASP A 49 -4.74 1.46 4.10
C ASP A 49 -4.40 1.53 5.59
N ALA A 50 -4.01 0.39 6.19
CA ALA A 50 -3.55 0.35 7.58
C ALA A 50 -2.34 1.26 7.82
N ARG A 51 -1.38 1.29 6.88
CA ARG A 51 -0.21 2.17 6.99
C ARG A 51 -0.58 3.64 6.88
N ILE A 52 -1.49 4.00 5.96
CA ILE A 52 -2.00 5.37 5.83
C ILE A 52 -2.70 5.82 7.12
N GLU A 53 -3.51 4.94 7.74
CA GLU A 53 -4.13 5.24 9.03
C GLU A 53 -3.10 5.50 10.13
N CYS A 54 -2.04 4.70 10.22
CA CYS A 54 -0.95 4.94 11.16
C CYS A 54 -0.29 6.31 10.92
N LEU A 55 0.05 6.62 9.66
CA LEU A 55 0.66 7.90 9.31
C LEU A 55 -0.25 9.09 9.64
N PHE A 56 -1.56 8.92 9.48
CA PHE A 56 -2.57 9.92 9.78
C PHE A 56 -2.60 10.21 11.29
N ARG A 57 -2.71 9.16 12.12
CA ARG A 57 -2.69 9.29 13.59
C ARG A 57 -1.41 9.95 14.10
N GLU A 58 -0.26 9.56 13.56
CA GLU A 58 1.02 10.20 13.88
C GLU A 58 1.04 11.71 13.55
N SER A 59 0.33 12.12 12.49
CA SER A 59 0.26 13.52 12.07
C SER A 59 -0.68 14.37 12.92
N GLU A 60 -1.66 13.75 13.57
CA GLU A 60 -2.58 14.42 14.52
C GLU A 60 -2.02 14.47 15.95
N SER A 61 -1.06 13.61 16.28
CA SER A 61 -0.37 13.59 17.57
C SER A 61 0.80 14.60 17.71
N LEU A 62 1.00 15.44 16.69
CA LEU A 62 2.02 16.50 16.62
C LEU A 62 1.36 17.89 16.63
#